data_AF-A0A1S2CDN3-F1
#
_entry.id   AF-A0A1S2CDN3-F1
#
_cell.length_a   1.000
_cell.length_b   1.000
_cell.length_c   1.000
_cell.angle_alpha   90.00
_cell.angle_beta   90.00
_cell.angle_gamma   90.00
#
_symmetry.space_group_name_H-M   'P 1'
#
loop_
_entity.id
_entity.type
_entity.pdbx_description
1 polymer ?
#
loop_
_entity_poly.entity_id
_entity_poly.type
_entity_poly.pdbx_seq_one_letter_code
_entity_poly.pdbx_strand_id
1 'polypeptide(L)'
;MTVRKRYNLDELIAQCAPNTPASEAFQGWEQAPMIGTEHAITRYALDVIAQAVRVWESREQALEWLQGRVSALDDERPCDLLGTQEGCRRICSALSKIEHGDFS
;
A
#
# COMPACT_ATOMS: atom_id res chain seq x y z
N MET A 1 -35.40 39.98 -9.66
CA MET A 1 -35.79 38.74 -10.35
C MET A 1 -34.52 38.04 -10.85
N THR A 2 -33.99 37.07 -10.09
CA THR A 2 -32.79 36.32 -10.51
C THR A 2 -33.22 35.14 -11.38
N VAL A 3 -32.90 35.21 -12.67
CA VAL A 3 -33.16 34.12 -13.62
C VAL A 3 -32.32 32.90 -13.20
N ARG A 4 -33.00 31.84 -12.75
CA ARG A 4 -32.35 30.56 -12.43
C ARG A 4 -31.93 29.90 -13.74
N LYS A 5 -30.67 30.08 -14.15
CA LYS A 5 -30.12 29.35 -15.29
C LYS A 5 -30.13 27.86 -14.96
N ARG A 6 -30.87 27.09 -15.75
CA ARG A 6 -30.79 25.63 -15.78
C ARG A 6 -29.76 25.28 -16.82
N TYR A 7 -28.76 24.52 -16.44
CA TYR A 7 -27.72 24.04 -17.34
C TYR A 7 -27.93 22.55 -17.58
N ASN A 8 -27.84 22.13 -18.83
CA ASN A 8 -27.85 20.72 -19.23
C ASN A 8 -26.40 20.23 -19.34
N LEU A 9 -26.13 19.02 -18.87
CA LEU A 9 -24.78 18.42 -18.90
C LEU A 9 -24.23 18.30 -20.33
N ASP A 10 -25.07 17.92 -21.29
CA ASP A 10 -24.67 17.80 -22.70
C ASP A 10 -24.31 19.16 -23.31
N GLU A 11 -25.06 20.22 -22.96
CA GLU A 11 -24.76 21.59 -23.41
C GLU A 11 -23.44 22.10 -22.81
N LEU A 12 -23.12 21.74 -21.57
CA LEU A 12 -21.87 22.11 -20.93
C LEU A 12 -20.68 21.36 -21.55
N ILE A 13 -20.85 20.07 -21.85
CA ILE A 13 -19.82 19.26 -22.51
C ILE A 13 -19.55 19.79 -23.92
N ALA A 14 -20.58 20.20 -24.66
CA ALA A 14 -20.43 20.79 -25.99
C ALA A 14 -19.68 22.14 -26.00
N GLN A 15 -19.64 22.84 -24.85
CA GLN A 15 -18.89 24.09 -24.69
C GLN A 15 -17.39 23.86 -24.42
N CYS A 16 -16.98 22.63 -24.09
CA CYS A 16 -15.57 22.29 -24.00
C CYS A 16 -14.96 22.21 -25.40
N ALA A 17 -13.87 22.95 -25.65
CA ALA A 17 -13.13 22.80 -26.90
C ALA A 17 -12.40 21.44 -26.92
N PRO A 18 -12.73 20.52 -27.85
CA PRO A 18 -12.31 19.12 -27.79
C PRO A 18 -10.79 18.90 -27.98
N ASN A 19 -10.09 19.91 -28.47
CA ASN A 19 -8.65 19.89 -28.72
C ASN A 19 -7.90 20.93 -27.87
N THR A 20 -8.49 21.35 -26.75
CA THR A 20 -7.75 22.16 -25.77
C THR A 20 -6.61 21.29 -25.24
N PRO A 21 -5.34 21.63 -25.47
CA PRO A 21 -4.25 20.90 -24.84
C PRO A 21 -4.50 20.95 -23.34
N ALA A 22 -4.39 19.79 -22.68
CA ALA A 22 -4.46 19.72 -21.24
C ALA A 22 -3.56 20.83 -20.68
N SER A 23 -4.14 21.75 -19.91
CA SER A 23 -3.39 22.88 -19.35
C SER A 23 -2.11 22.35 -18.69
N GLU A 24 -1.02 23.14 -18.68
CA GLU A 24 0.21 22.75 -17.98
C GLU A 24 -0.07 22.32 -16.52
N ALA A 25 -1.14 22.85 -15.91
CA ALA A 25 -1.64 22.40 -14.60
C ALA A 25 -2.15 20.95 -14.59
N PHE A 26 -2.89 20.52 -15.63
CA PHE A 26 -3.33 19.13 -15.80
C PHE A 26 -2.17 18.19 -16.10
N GLN A 27 -1.22 18.63 -16.94
CA GLN A 27 -0.01 17.85 -17.21
C GLN A 27 0.85 17.69 -15.95
N GLY A 28 0.86 18.72 -15.08
CA GLY A 28 1.45 18.64 -13.74
C GLY A 28 0.75 17.66 -12.81
N TRP A 29 -0.56 17.41 -12.97
CA TRP A 29 -1.30 16.40 -12.20
C TRP A 29 -1.13 14.99 -12.75
N GLU A 30 -1.03 14.81 -14.07
CA GLU A 30 -0.66 13.51 -14.69
C GLU A 30 0.77 13.09 -14.34
N GLN A 31 1.68 14.07 -14.27
CA GLN A 31 3.07 13.82 -13.87
C GLN A 31 3.29 13.93 -12.36
N ALA A 32 2.28 14.33 -11.60
CA ALA A 32 2.38 14.28 -10.16
C ALA A 32 2.56 12.81 -9.75
N PRO A 33 3.52 12.51 -8.86
CA PRO A 33 3.54 11.19 -8.24
C PRO A 33 2.15 10.93 -7.63
N MET A 34 1.66 9.70 -7.73
CA MET A 34 0.37 9.28 -7.15
C MET A 34 0.41 9.47 -5.63
N ILE A 35 0.14 10.69 -5.17
CA ILE A 35 0.00 11.03 -3.75
C ILE A 35 -1.41 10.58 -3.38
N GLY A 36 -1.47 9.40 -2.78
CA GLY A 36 -2.68 8.62 -2.56
C GLY A 36 -2.42 7.11 -2.43
N THR A 37 -1.18 6.65 -2.68
CA THR A 37 -0.73 5.30 -2.30
C THR A 37 0.15 5.39 -1.06
N GLU A 38 -0.45 5.62 0.10
CA GLU A 38 0.21 5.51 1.39
C GLU A 38 0.57 4.04 1.69
N HIS A 39 1.61 3.55 1.01
CA HIS A 39 2.09 2.17 0.94
C HIS A 39 1.30 1.31 -0.05
N ALA A 40 1.76 1.26 -1.31
CA ALA A 40 1.45 0.11 -2.14
C ALA A 40 1.94 -1.12 -1.38
N ILE A 41 1.02 -1.88 -0.78
CA ILE A 41 1.34 -3.17 -0.17
C ILE A 41 1.93 -3.99 -1.32
N THR A 42 3.26 -4.12 -1.28
CA THR A 42 3.96 -4.82 -2.35
C THR A 42 3.52 -6.28 -2.34
N ARG A 43 3.56 -6.94 -3.49
CA ARG A 43 3.26 -8.38 -3.58
C ARG A 43 4.02 -9.18 -2.51
N TYR A 44 5.26 -8.79 -2.25
CA TYR A 44 6.11 -9.35 -1.19
C TYR A 44 5.51 -9.24 0.22
N ALA A 45 4.92 -8.10 0.57
CA ALA A 45 4.29 -7.93 1.88
C ALA A 45 3.08 -8.85 2.07
N LEU A 46 2.28 -9.07 1.02
CA LEU A 46 1.17 -10.03 1.07
C LEU A 46 1.67 -11.46 1.27
N ASP A 47 2.72 -11.85 0.55
CA ASP A 47 3.29 -13.19 0.65
C ASP A 47 3.88 -13.44 2.06
N VAL A 48 4.51 -12.43 2.67
CA VAL A 48 5.02 -12.49 4.06
C VAL A 48 3.89 -12.67 5.07
N ILE A 49 2.80 -11.90 4.94
CA ILE A 49 1.65 -12.01 5.86
C ILE A 49 1.02 -13.41 5.74
N ALA A 50 0.88 -13.93 4.52
CA ALA A 50 0.38 -15.28 4.29
C ALA A 50 1.30 -16.35 4.92
N GLN A 51 2.62 -16.18 4.82
CA GLN A 51 3.58 -17.05 5.50
C GLN A 51 3.44 -16.97 7.02
N ALA A 52 3.29 -15.77 7.59
CA ALA A 52 3.12 -15.61 9.04
C ALA A 52 1.88 -16.37 9.53
N VAL A 53 0.74 -16.23 8.86
CA VAL A 53 -0.48 -16.96 9.22
C VAL A 53 -0.29 -18.47 9.13
N ARG A 54 0.50 -18.97 8.16
CA ARG A 54 0.81 -20.39 8.04
C ARG A 54 1.68 -20.88 9.21
N VAL A 55 2.75 -20.17 9.53
CA VAL A 55 3.71 -20.56 10.59
C VAL A 55 3.06 -20.53 11.97
N TRP A 56 2.21 -19.53 12.23
CA TRP A 56 1.52 -19.39 13.51
C TRP A 56 0.23 -20.23 13.60
N GLU A 57 -0.25 -20.77 12.48
CA GLU A 57 -1.53 -21.51 12.36
C GLU A 57 -2.77 -20.76 12.88
N SER A 58 -2.62 -19.48 13.20
CA SER A 58 -3.63 -18.59 13.73
C SER A 58 -3.39 -17.19 13.18
N ARG A 59 -4.46 -16.58 12.67
CA ARG A 59 -4.42 -15.20 12.18
C ARG A 59 -4.15 -14.22 13.32
N GLU A 60 -4.74 -14.46 14.49
CA GLU A 60 -4.62 -13.59 15.66
C GLU A 60 -3.18 -13.60 16.16
N GLN A 61 -2.58 -14.78 16.33
CA GLN A 61 -1.19 -14.92 16.77
C GLN A 61 -0.20 -14.36 15.74
N ALA A 62 -0.46 -14.56 14.45
CA ALA A 62 0.35 -13.97 13.38
C ALA A 62 0.33 -12.44 13.44
N LEU A 63 -0.83 -11.84 13.67
CA LEU A 63 -0.96 -10.38 13.79
C LEU A 63 -0.30 -9.85 15.06
N GLU A 64 -0.44 -10.55 16.19
CA GLU A 64 0.26 -10.21 17.44
C GLU A 64 1.78 -10.23 17.23
N TRP A 65 2.30 -11.26 16.55
CA TRP A 65 3.73 -11.35 16.22
C TRP A 65 4.18 -10.23 15.28
N LEU A 66 3.39 -9.92 14.24
CA LEU A 66 3.70 -8.85 13.28
C LEU A 66 3.76 -7.46 13.93
N GLN A 67 2.98 -7.25 14.99
CA GLN A 67 2.94 -5.99 15.75
C GLN A 67 3.93 -5.98 16.93
N GLY A 68 4.38 -7.14 17.38
CA GLY A 68 5.34 -7.31 18.45
C GLY A 68 6.76 -6.95 18.04
N ARG A 69 7.62 -6.67 19.03
CA ARG A 69 9.06 -6.55 18.81
C ARG A 69 9.68 -7.93 18.72
N VAL A 70 10.51 -8.15 17.72
CA VAL A 70 11.13 -9.45 17.45
C VAL A 70 12.64 -9.32 17.57
N SER A 71 13.25 -10.08 18.48
CA SER A 71 14.69 -10.04 18.73
C SER A 71 15.52 -10.39 17.48
N ALA A 72 15.05 -11.35 16.68
CA ALA A 72 15.69 -11.74 15.41
C ALA A 72 15.63 -10.64 14.32
N LEU A 73 14.86 -9.57 14.55
CA LEU A 73 14.73 -8.41 13.66
C LEU A 73 15.25 -7.14 14.35
N ASP A 74 16.27 -7.26 15.20
CA ASP A 74 16.88 -6.12 15.91
C ASP A 74 15.88 -5.35 16.80
N ASP A 75 14.93 -6.07 17.42
CA ASP A 75 13.82 -5.53 18.22
C ASP A 75 12.87 -4.59 17.45
N GLU A 76 12.92 -4.62 16.11
CA GLU A 76 11.96 -3.95 15.25
C GLU A 76 10.64 -4.72 15.18
N ARG A 77 9.55 -4.01 14.83
CA ARG A 77 8.26 -4.64 14.57
C ARG A 77 8.23 -5.10 13.11
N PRO A 78 7.87 -6.36 12.81
CA PRO A 78 7.75 -6.82 11.43
C PRO A 78 6.88 -5.91 10.55
N CYS A 79 5.79 -5.34 11.08
CA CYS A 79 4.93 -4.41 10.35
C CYS A 79 5.67 -3.16 9.83
N ASP A 80 6.66 -2.64 10.55
CA ASP A 80 7.42 -1.46 10.14
C ASP A 80 8.37 -1.79 8.97
N LEU A 81 8.76 -3.06 8.84
CA LEU A 81 9.68 -3.56 7.82
C LEU A 81 9.00 -3.97 6.51
N LEU A 82 7.68 -4.23 6.51
CA LEU A 82 6.90 -4.66 5.35
C LEU A 82 6.86 -3.63 4.20
N GLY A 83 7.20 -2.37 4.47
CA GLY A 83 7.26 -1.30 3.46
C GLY A 83 8.43 -1.44 2.47
N THR A 84 9.40 -2.31 2.76
CA THR A 84 10.59 -2.50 1.93
C THR A 84 10.79 -3.97 1.53
N GLN A 85 11.39 -4.20 0.36
CA GLN A 85 11.70 -5.57 -0.08
C GLN A 85 12.71 -6.25 0.85
N GLU A 86 13.69 -5.49 1.37
CA GLU A 86 14.70 -6.02 2.28
C GLU A 86 14.10 -6.38 3.64
N GLY A 87 13.22 -5.52 4.18
CA GLY A 87 12.47 -5.84 5.38
C GLY A 87 11.61 -7.11 5.23
N CYS A 88 10.93 -7.27 4.08
CA CYS A 88 10.20 -8.51 3.78
C CYS A 88 11.11 -9.75 3.79
N ARG A 89 12.33 -9.67 3.24
CA ARG A 89 13.30 -10.78 3.25
C ARG A 89 13.74 -11.14 4.67
N ARG A 90 14.04 -10.15 5.51
CA ARG A 90 14.40 -10.35 6.92
C ARG A 90 13.28 -11.08 7.66
N ILE A 91 12.03 -10.64 7.48
CA ILE A 91 10.86 -11.28 8.10
C ILE A 91 10.68 -12.72 7.60
N CYS A 92 10.76 -12.97 6.28
CA CYS A 92 10.69 -14.32 5.73
C CYS A 92 11.74 -15.25 6.34
N SER A 93 12.98 -14.78 6.49
CA SER A 93 14.06 -15.55 7.11
C SER A 93 13.74 -15.89 8.57
N ALA A 94 13.25 -14.92 9.35
CA ALA A 94 12.84 -15.14 10.73
C ALA A 94 11.68 -16.14 10.84
N LEU A 95 10.67 -16.03 9.98
CA LEU A 95 9.54 -16.98 9.93
C LEU A 95 9.98 -18.39 9.54
N SER A 96 10.90 -18.53 8.57
CA SER A 96 11.46 -19.83 8.20
C SER A 96 12.25 -20.47 9.34
N LYS A 97 12.99 -19.67 10.12
CA LYS A 97 13.68 -20.17 11.32
C LYS A 97 12.71 -20.70 12.37
N ILE A 98 11.62 -19.96 12.63
CA ILE A 98 10.56 -20.39 13.55
C ILE A 98 9.90 -21.70 13.07
N GLU A 99 9.57 -21.80 11.78
CA GLU A 99 8.96 -23.00 11.17
C GLU A 99 9.82 -24.25 11.33
N HIS A 100 11.16 -24.11 11.35
CA HIS A 100 12.11 -25.22 11.50
C HIS A 100 12.64 -25.37 12.94
N GLY A 101 12.23 -24.51 13.88
CA GLY A 101 12.73 -24.52 15.26
C GLY A 101 14.22 -24.13 15.41
N ASP A 102 14.75 -23.35 14.47
CA ASP A 102 16.14 -22.85 14.51
C ASP A 102 16.20 -21.50 15.23
N PHE A 103 16.60 -21.54 16.50
CA PHE A 103 16.78 -20.36 17.35
C PHE A 103 18.27 -20.06 17.51
N SER A 104 18.91 -19.61 16.42
CA SER A 104 20.26 -19.04 16.46
C SER A 104 20.30 -17.66 17.11
#